data_AF-Q4BUQ6-F1
#
_entry.id   AF-Q4BUQ6-F1
#
_cell.length_a   1.000
_cell.length_b   1.000
_cell.length_c   1.000
_cell.angle_alpha   90.00
_cell.angle_beta   90.00
_cell.angle_gamma   90.00
#
_symmetry.space_group_name_H-M   'P 1'
#
loop_
_entity.id
_entity.type
_entity.pdbx_description
1 polymer ?
#
loop_
_entity_poly.entity_id
_entity_poly.type
_entity_poly.pdbx_seq_one_letter_code
_entity_poly.pdbx_strand_id
1 'polypeptide(L)'
;DPLFFTDSFFVEKPERIETMLFLMSLCLLIYNLGQRELRNCLKRVKKGINNQVGKVTLRPTLRWIFQCFQGIHYVILNGVKQIVNLTEERRFILSLLPASCQRYYL
;
A
#
# COMPACT_ATOMS: atom_id res chain seq x y z
N ASP A 1 -24.57 1.38 18.43
CA ASP A 1 -23.89 2.69 18.53
C ASP A 1 -22.40 2.55 18.36
N PRO A 2 -21.83 2.93 17.21
CA PRO A 2 -20.39 2.97 17.09
C PRO A 2 -19.91 4.22 17.83
N LEU A 3 -19.13 4.00 18.90
CA LEU A 3 -18.33 5.02 19.55
C LEU A 3 -17.49 5.72 18.47
N PHE A 4 -18.00 6.86 17.99
CA PHE A 4 -17.19 7.82 17.27
C PHE A 4 -16.14 8.30 18.28
N PHE A 5 -14.89 7.91 18.06
CA PHE A 5 -13.69 8.40 18.76
C PHE A 5 -13.41 9.88 18.43
N THR A 6 -14.44 10.73 18.47
CA THR A 6 -14.31 12.17 18.23
C THR A 6 -13.72 12.89 19.44
N ASP A 7 -13.95 12.36 20.65
CA ASP A 7 -13.42 12.98 21.88
C ASP A 7 -11.90 12.78 22.06
N SER A 8 -11.28 11.81 21.38
CA SER A 8 -9.82 11.65 21.36
C SER A 8 -9.12 12.37 20.19
N PHE A 9 -9.90 12.92 19.25
CA PHE A 9 -9.41 13.71 18.13
C PHE A 9 -9.63 15.22 18.35
N PHE A 10 -9.60 15.67 19.61
CA PHE A 10 -9.50 17.08 19.94
C PHE A 10 -8.08 17.57 19.65
N VAL A 11 -7.87 17.95 18.39
CA VAL A 11 -6.72 18.74 17.96
C VAL A 11 -6.94 20.20 18.43
N GLU A 12 -7.15 20.41 19.73
CA GLU A 12 -7.41 21.75 20.29
C GLU A 12 -6.18 22.64 20.26
N LYS A 13 -5.00 22.01 20.27
CA LYS A 13 -3.72 22.71 20.26
C LYS A 13 -3.28 22.96 18.81
N PRO A 14 -3.03 24.23 18.41
CA PRO A 14 -2.66 24.58 17.04
C PRO A 14 -1.43 23.81 16.56
N GLU A 15 -0.47 23.50 17.45
CA GLU A 15 0.74 22.74 17.13
C GLU A 15 0.44 21.31 16.67
N ARG A 16 -0.61 20.68 17.23
CA ARG A 16 -1.05 19.34 16.82
C ARG A 16 -1.71 19.38 15.44
N ILE A 17 -2.45 20.44 15.12
CA ILE A 17 -3.07 20.64 13.79
C ILE A 17 -1.97 20.78 12.75
N GLU A 18 -0.99 21.64 13.00
CA GLU A 18 0.15 21.86 12.09
C GLU A 18 0.93 20.58 11.85
N THR A 19 1.23 19.82 12.91
CA THR A 19 1.93 18.54 12.80
C THR A 19 1.14 17.54 11.97
N MET A 20 -0.18 17.43 12.18
CA MET A 20 -1.04 16.55 11.40
C MET A 20 -1.13 16.97 9.93
N LEU A 21 -1.32 18.26 9.65
CA LEU A 21 -1.33 18.79 8.29
C LEU A 21 -0.03 18.51 7.56
N PHE A 22 1.10 18.69 8.24
CA PHE A 22 2.42 18.36 7.70
C PHE A 22 2.54 16.86 7.37
N LEU A 23 2.21 15.99 8.32
CA LEU A 23 2.25 14.53 8.13
C LEU A 23 1.31 14.07 7.01
N MET A 24 0.10 14.60 6.95
CA MET A 24 -0.87 14.29 5.90
C MET A 24 -0.35 14.74 4.53
N SER A 25 0.20 15.94 4.44
CA SER A 25 0.76 16.49 3.19
C SER A 25 1.97 15.68 2.72
N LEU A 26 2.87 15.31 3.63
CA LEU A 26 4.02 14.45 3.34
C LEU A 26 3.57 13.06 2.87
N CYS A 27 2.59 12.46 3.56
CA CYS A 27 1.99 11.20 3.13
C CYS A 27 1.40 11.32 1.72
N LEU A 28 0.63 12.36 1.42
CA LEU A 28 0.06 12.58 0.09
C LEU A 28 1.15 12.71 -0.99
N LEU A 29 2.25 13.43 -0.71
CA LEU A 29 3.39 13.52 -1.61
C LEU A 29 4.00 12.14 -1.90
N ILE A 30 4.28 11.35 -0.86
CA ILE A 30 4.84 9.99 -1.00
C ILE A 30 3.89 9.10 -1.80
N TYR A 31 2.59 9.15 -1.50
CA TYR A 31 1.58 8.38 -2.23
C TYR A 31 1.52 8.77 -3.70
N ASN A 32 1.57 10.06 -4.02
CA ASN A 32 1.54 10.54 -5.41
C ASN A 32 2.80 10.10 -6.18
N LEU A 33 3.98 10.20 -5.58
CA LEU A 33 5.23 9.74 -6.17
C LEU A 33 5.20 8.22 -6.44
N GLY A 34 4.83 7.43 -5.43
CA GLY A 34 4.73 5.97 -5.58
C GLY A 34 3.69 5.56 -6.63
N GLN A 35 2.53 6.24 -6.68
CA GLN A 35 1.53 6.01 -7.73
C GLN A 35 2.07 6.32 -9.13
N ARG A 36 2.77 7.44 -9.29
CA ARG A 36 3.33 7.85 -10.58
C ARG A 36 4.35 6.82 -11.08
N GLU A 37 5.28 6.41 -10.21
CA GLU A 37 6.29 5.41 -10.55
C GLU A 37 5.66 4.06 -10.92
N LEU A 38 4.72 3.56 -10.12
CA LEU A 38 4.01 2.32 -10.42
C LEU A 38 3.27 2.37 -11.75
N ARG A 39 2.55 3.47 -12.03
CA ARG A 39 1.84 3.65 -13.30
C ARG A 39 2.80 3.70 -14.49
N ASN A 40 3.99 4.27 -14.32
CA ASN A 40 5.03 4.25 -15.34
C ASN A 40 5.56 2.83 -15.58
N CYS A 41 5.77 2.03 -14.52
CA CYS A 41 6.10 0.61 -14.64
C CYS A 41 5.02 -0.16 -15.41
N LEU A 42 3.74 0.00 -15.05
CA LEU A 42 2.62 -0.66 -15.72
C LEU A 42 2.54 -0.31 -17.21
N LYS A 43 2.77 0.96 -17.57
CA LYS A 43 2.85 1.40 -18.98
C LYS A 43 3.99 0.72 -19.72
N ARG A 44 5.18 0.61 -19.12
CA ARG A 44 6.35 -0.07 -19.72
C ARG A 44 6.09 -1.55 -19.96
N VAL A 45 5.49 -2.24 -18.99
CA VAL A 45 5.21 -3.68 -19.07
C VAL A 45 3.94 -3.98 -19.89
N LYS A 46 3.14 -2.95 -20.25
CA LYS A 46 1.87 -3.06 -21.00
C LYS A 46 0.88 -4.05 -20.37
N LYS A 47 0.92 -4.17 -19.04
CA LYS A 47 0.01 -5.01 -18.25
C LYS A 47 -0.68 -4.14 -17.21
N GLY A 48 -1.98 -4.39 -17.01
CA GLY A 48 -2.73 -3.79 -15.93
C GLY A 48 -2.84 -4.73 -14.73
N ILE A 49 -3.40 -4.21 -13.64
CA ILE A 49 -3.74 -4.98 -12.44
C ILE A 49 -5.24 -4.89 -12.19
N ASN A 50 -5.81 -5.86 -11.50
CA ASN A 50 -7.22 -5.78 -11.14
C ASN A 50 -7.45 -4.68 -10.11
N ASN A 51 -8.55 -3.94 -10.25
CA ASN A 51 -9.04 -3.02 -9.23
C ASN A 51 -9.92 -3.76 -8.19
N GLN A 52 -10.49 -3.02 -7.24
CA GLN A 52 -11.36 -3.56 -6.18
C GLN A 52 -12.56 -4.37 -6.68
N VAL A 53 -13.03 -4.10 -7.90
CA VAL A 53 -14.18 -4.78 -8.52
C VAL A 53 -13.74 -5.80 -9.57
N GLY A 54 -12.45 -6.18 -9.60
CA GLY A 54 -11.91 -7.20 -10.51
C GLY A 54 -11.68 -6.73 -11.95
N LYS A 55 -11.82 -5.43 -12.25
CA LYS A 55 -11.54 -4.89 -13.59
C LYS A 55 -10.09 -4.47 -13.73
N VAL A 56 -9.47 -4.83 -14.86
CA VAL A 56 -8.08 -4.44 -15.16
C VAL A 56 -7.96 -2.92 -15.30
N THR A 57 -6.97 -2.34 -14.63
CA THR A 57 -6.64 -0.91 -14.69
C THR A 57 -5.14 -0.68 -14.83
N LEU A 58 -4.79 0.36 -15.60
CA LEU A 58 -3.43 0.90 -15.71
C LEU A 58 -3.18 2.08 -14.77
N ARG A 59 -4.21 2.48 -14.01
CA ARG A 59 -4.17 3.65 -13.12
C ARG A 59 -4.54 3.28 -11.68
N PRO A 60 -3.88 2.29 -11.06
CA PRO A 60 -4.17 1.97 -9.66
C PRO A 60 -3.77 3.11 -8.72
N THR A 61 -4.35 3.10 -7.53
CA THR A 61 -3.92 3.94 -6.41
C THR A 61 -2.95 3.15 -5.54
N LEU A 62 -1.96 3.79 -4.94
CA LEU A 62 -1.01 3.12 -4.04
C LEU A 62 -1.71 2.56 -2.80
N ARG A 63 -2.80 3.21 -2.36
CA ARG A 63 -3.71 2.67 -1.34
C ARG A 63 -4.22 1.29 -1.72
N TRP A 64 -4.69 1.11 -2.96
CA TRP A 64 -5.16 -0.19 -3.42
C TRP A 64 -4.04 -1.24 -3.44
N ILE A 65 -2.84 -0.86 -3.87
CA ILE A 65 -1.66 -1.74 -3.84
C ILE A 65 -1.34 -2.23 -2.44
N PHE A 66 -1.38 -1.35 -1.45
CA PHE A 66 -1.17 -1.75 -0.06
C PHE A 66 -2.28 -2.68 0.43
N GLN A 67 -3.53 -2.49 0.00
CA GLN A 67 -4.60 -3.45 0.27
C GLN A 67 -4.33 -4.81 -0.38
N CYS A 68 -3.80 -4.86 -1.61
CA CYS A 68 -3.43 -6.13 -2.26
C CYS A 68 -2.38 -6.91 -1.47
N PHE A 69 -1.49 -6.24 -0.73
CA PHE A 69 -0.48 -6.86 0.13
C PHE A 69 -0.96 -7.20 1.53
N GLN A 70 -2.18 -6.81 1.92
CA GLN A 70 -2.75 -7.20 3.19
C GLN A 70 -2.88 -8.72 3.26
N GLY A 71 -2.43 -9.29 4.36
CA GLY A 71 -2.48 -10.73 4.61
C GLY A 71 -1.35 -11.54 3.99
N ILE A 72 -0.29 -10.91 3.45
CA ILE A 72 0.99 -11.60 3.22
C ILE A 72 1.65 -11.80 4.58
N HIS A 73 1.92 -13.05 4.95
CA HIS A 73 2.45 -13.38 6.27
C HIS A 73 3.71 -14.22 6.15
N TYR A 74 4.71 -13.90 6.96
CA TYR A 74 5.87 -14.75 7.18
C TYR A 74 5.61 -15.62 8.40
N VAL A 75 5.62 -16.95 8.22
CA VAL A 75 5.33 -17.91 9.28
C VAL A 75 6.39 -19.00 9.32
N ILE A 76 6.53 -19.63 10.48
CA ILE A 76 7.40 -20.78 10.69
C ILE A 76 6.50 -21.96 11.02
N LEU A 77 6.41 -22.94 10.11
CA LEU A 77 5.67 -24.18 10.33
C LEU A 77 6.68 -25.33 10.37
N ASN A 78 6.67 -26.11 11.47
CA ASN A 78 7.56 -27.26 11.66
C ASN A 78 9.05 -26.92 11.45
N GLY A 79 9.48 -25.73 11.88
CA GLY A 79 10.86 -25.24 11.71
C GLY A 79 11.18 -24.71 10.30
N VAL A 80 10.28 -24.82 9.34
CA VAL A 80 10.44 -24.30 7.98
C VAL A 80 9.83 -22.90 7.89
N LYS A 81 10.65 -21.95 7.43
CA LYS A 81 10.25 -20.57 7.16
C LYS A 81 9.51 -20.52 5.82
N GLN A 82 8.32 -19.94 5.80
CA GLN A 82 7.50 -19.82 4.60
C GLN A 82 6.71 -18.52 4.56
N ILE A 83 6.51 -18.00 3.35
CA ILE A 83 5.63 -16.85 3.11
C ILE A 83 4.28 -17.38 2.63
N VAL A 84 3.22 -17.07 3.35
CA VAL A 84 1.85 -17.48 3.06
C VAL A 84 1.12 -16.35 2.33
N ASN A 85 0.17 -16.73 1.47
CA ASN A 85 -0.70 -15.80 0.75
C ASN A 85 0.05 -14.89 -0.25
N LEU A 86 1.22 -15.31 -0.72
CA LEU A 86 1.95 -14.64 -1.80
C LEU A 86 1.53 -15.23 -3.16
N THR A 87 0.34 -14.84 -3.62
CA THR A 87 -0.23 -15.29 -4.90
C THR A 87 0.53 -14.73 -6.12
N GLU A 88 0.32 -15.30 -7.30
CA GLU A 88 0.95 -14.83 -8.54
C GLU A 88 0.59 -13.37 -8.87
N GLU A 89 -0.64 -12.93 -8.58
CA GLU A 89 -1.02 -11.52 -8.72
C GLU A 89 -0.20 -10.62 -7.78
N ARG A 90 -0.01 -11.03 -6.51
CA ARG A 90 0.79 -10.27 -5.54
C ARG A 90 2.27 -10.27 -5.91
N ARG A 91 2.82 -11.38 -6.41
CA ARG A 91 4.18 -11.46 -6.95
C ARG A 91 4.37 -10.54 -8.15
N PHE A 92 3.40 -10.52 -9.06
CA PHE A 92 3.41 -9.60 -10.19
C PHE A 92 3.40 -8.14 -9.72
N ILE A 93 2.52 -7.78 -8.78
CA ILE A 93 2.47 -6.41 -8.25
C ILE A 93 3.79 -6.05 -7.54
N LEU A 94 4.38 -6.96 -6.75
CA LEU A 94 5.69 -6.75 -6.12
C LEU A 94 6.79 -6.51 -7.16
N SER A 95 6.79 -7.24 -8.28
CA SER A 95 7.79 -7.10 -9.35
C SER A 95 7.82 -5.70 -9.97
N LEU A 96 6.71 -4.94 -9.87
CA LEU A 96 6.60 -3.57 -10.39
C LEU A 96 7.18 -2.51 -9.44
N LEU A 97 7.46 -2.88 -8.19
CA LEU A 97 8.01 -1.98 -7.16
C LEU A 97 9.54 -2.06 -7.14
N PRO A 98 10.23 -1.03 -6.60
CA PRO A 98 11.68 -1.07 -6.41
C PRO A 98 12.14 -2.29 -5.61
N ALA A 99 13.35 -2.77 -5.88
CA ALA A 99 13.93 -3.95 -5.21
C ALA A 99 13.96 -3.83 -3.68
N SER A 100 14.14 -2.61 -3.16
CA SER A 100 14.08 -2.33 -1.72
C SER A 100 12.72 -2.66 -1.11
N CYS A 101 11.62 -2.38 -1.82
CA CYS A 101 10.26 -2.72 -1.38
C CYS A 101 10.02 -4.22 -1.47
N GLN A 102 10.54 -4.90 -2.49
CA GLN A 102 10.36 -6.33 -2.68
C GLN A 102 10.97 -7.14 -1.52
N ARG A 103 12.17 -6.76 -1.06
CA ARG A 103 12.87 -7.38 0.08
C ARG A 103 12.12 -7.32 1.41
N TYR A 104 11.13 -6.44 1.54
CA TYR A 104 10.30 -6.41 2.74
C TYR A 104 9.33 -7.60 2.80
N TYR A 105 8.96 -8.17 1.65
CA TYR A 105 7.97 -9.24 1.52
C TYR A 105 8.54 -10.61 1.13
N LEU A 106 9.81 -10.66 0.72
CA LEU A 106 10.54 -11.86 0.25
C LEU A 106 11.63 -12.23 1.24
#